data_AF-A0A077LXA6-F1
#
_entry.id   AF-A0A077LXA6-F1
#
_cell.length_a   1.000
_cell.length_b   1.000
_cell.length_c   1.000
_cell.angle_alpha   90.00
_cell.angle_beta   90.00
_cell.angle_gamma   90.00
#
_symmetry.space_group_name_H-M   'P 1'
#
loop_
_entity.id
_entity.type
_entity.pdbx_description
1 polymer ?
#
loop_
_entity_poly.entity_id
_entity_poly.type
_entity_poly.pdbx_seq_one_letter_code
_entity_poly.pdbx_strand_id
1 'polypeptide(L)'
;MFPLVASVLSAAVLTIAFTSDWYARAQVSATSWALLQLTALVIGLLVNLPLLSEDLLPAWCGPGLKTFLAFADGLLDAIPGIVVMTTVDKWVGGALLAVAEAVGVPMIFAVLAGWVRSDEREAAAVDARLDAQEASGDRGLTTPWWLADPDLARRREE
;
A
#
# COMPACT_ATOMS: atom_id res chain seq x y z
N MET A 1 -15.45 -7.07 -0.83
CA MET A 1 -15.47 -6.15 0.33
C MET A 1 -14.48 -5.04 0.02
N PHE A 2 -14.79 -3.78 0.34
CA PHE A 2 -13.80 -2.71 0.15
C PHE A 2 -12.60 -3.00 1.07
N PRO A 3 -11.34 -2.98 0.58
CA PRO A 3 -10.17 -3.44 1.34
C PRO A 3 -10.08 -2.80 2.73
N LEU A 4 -10.33 -1.50 2.83
CA LEU A 4 -10.30 -0.77 4.09
C LEU A 4 -11.30 -1.30 5.14
N VAL A 5 -12.44 -1.85 4.73
CA VAL A 5 -13.40 -2.48 5.65
C VAL A 5 -12.83 -3.78 6.22
N ALA A 6 -12.10 -4.55 5.41
CA ALA A 6 -11.43 -5.77 5.86
C ALA A 6 -10.32 -5.43 6.88
N SER A 7 -9.54 -4.39 6.61
CA SER A 7 -8.48 -3.89 7.49
C SER A 7 -9.02 -3.40 8.84
N VAL A 8 -10.06 -2.56 8.82
CA VAL A 8 -10.71 -2.08 10.05
C VAL A 8 -11.28 -3.24 10.85
N LEU A 9 -11.93 -4.20 10.20
CA LEU A 9 -12.46 -5.39 10.87
C LEU A 9 -11.34 -6.24 11.48
N SER A 10 -10.26 -6.47 10.75
CA SER A 10 -9.08 -7.20 11.22
C SER A 10 -8.48 -6.54 12.46
N ALA A 11 -8.18 -5.24 12.36
CA ALA A 11 -7.60 -4.46 13.45
C ALA A 11 -8.51 -4.47 14.68
N ALA A 12 -9.82 -4.31 14.49
CA ALA A 12 -10.79 -4.35 15.58
C ALA A 12 -10.83 -5.73 16.25
N VAL A 13 -10.91 -6.82 15.49
CA VAL A 13 -11.01 -8.16 16.07
C VAL A 13 -9.71 -8.55 16.79
N LEU A 14 -8.55 -8.29 16.19
CA LEU A 14 -7.26 -8.58 16.84
C LEU A 14 -7.10 -7.74 18.11
N THR A 15 -7.41 -6.45 18.06
CA THR A 15 -7.34 -5.58 19.24
C THR A 15 -8.26 -6.09 20.36
N ILE A 16 -9.51 -6.44 20.06
CA ILE A 16 -10.46 -7.01 21.03
C ILE A 16 -9.97 -8.36 21.56
N ALA A 17 -9.45 -9.23 20.71
CA ALA A 17 -8.97 -10.55 21.11
C ALA A 17 -7.82 -10.46 22.13
N PHE A 18 -6.89 -9.52 21.94
CA PHE A 18 -5.76 -9.32 22.84
C PHE A 18 -6.10 -8.50 24.09
N THR A 19 -7.00 -7.53 24.00
CA THR A 19 -7.38 -6.67 25.14
C THR A 19 -8.44 -7.27 26.05
N SER A 20 -9.18 -8.28 25.58
CA SER A 20 -10.18 -8.99 26.37
C SER A 20 -9.58 -10.11 27.22
N ASP A 21 -10.40 -10.66 28.13
CA ASP A 21 -10.06 -11.84 28.94
C ASP A 21 -9.72 -13.10 28.12
N TRP A 22 -9.92 -13.08 26.79
CA TRP A 22 -9.51 -14.19 25.94
C TRP A 22 -8.00 -14.38 25.99
N TYR A 23 -7.20 -13.32 25.88
CA TYR A 23 -5.74 -13.45 25.96
C TYR A 23 -5.29 -14.00 27.32
N ALA A 24 -5.86 -13.52 28.42
CA ALA A 24 -5.58 -14.04 29.76
C ALA A 24 -5.92 -15.54 29.88
N ARG A 25 -7.05 -15.98 29.32
CA ARG A 25 -7.42 -17.41 29.28
C ARG A 25 -6.51 -18.24 28.37
N ALA A 26 -6.00 -17.65 27.30
CA ALA A 26 -5.08 -18.30 26.38
C ALA A 26 -3.72 -18.62 27.03
N GLN A 27 -3.30 -17.84 28.04
CA GLN A 27 -2.07 -18.10 28.80
C GLN A 27 -2.15 -19.36 29.68
N VAL A 28 -3.36 -19.81 30.03
CA VAL A 28 -3.57 -20.93 30.97
C VAL A 28 -4.21 -22.15 30.29
N SER A 29 -4.83 -21.97 29.12
CA SER A 29 -5.53 -23.04 28.40
C SER A 29 -5.02 -23.18 26.96
N ALA A 30 -4.52 -24.37 26.63
CA ALA A 30 -4.07 -24.71 25.29
C ALA A 30 -5.19 -24.58 24.24
N THR A 31 -6.44 -24.91 24.59
CA THR A 31 -7.59 -24.76 23.69
C THR A 31 -7.84 -23.29 23.37
N SER A 32 -7.84 -22.42 24.39
CA SER A 32 -8.02 -20.98 24.20
C SER A 32 -6.91 -20.36 23.35
N TRP A 33 -5.67 -20.83 23.53
CA TRP A 33 -4.52 -20.45 22.69
C TRP A 33 -4.67 -20.92 21.24
N ALA A 34 -5.11 -22.17 21.02
CA ALA A 34 -5.37 -22.70 19.68
C ALA A 34 -6.49 -21.93 18.97
N LEU A 35 -7.57 -21.60 19.68
CA LEU A 35 -8.68 -20.82 19.12
C LEU A 35 -8.28 -19.39 18.79
N LEU A 36 -7.44 -18.76 19.60
CA LEU A 36 -6.92 -17.41 19.34
C LEU A 36 -6.04 -17.40 18.07
N GLN A 37 -5.14 -18.38 17.93
CA GLN A 37 -4.34 -18.55 16.72
C GLN A 37 -5.20 -18.87 15.48
N LEU A 38 -6.19 -19.76 15.62
CA LEU A 38 -7.10 -20.11 14.52
C LEU A 38 -7.90 -18.88 14.07
N THR A 39 -8.35 -18.05 15.01
CA THR A 39 -9.07 -16.80 14.72
C THR A 39 -8.16 -15.82 13.98
N ALA A 40 -6.94 -15.61 14.46
CA ALA A 40 -5.95 -14.76 13.79
C ALA A 40 -5.64 -15.28 12.38
N LEU A 41 -5.49 -16.59 12.20
CA LEU A 41 -5.27 -17.21 10.89
C LEU A 41 -6.46 -17.00 9.95
N VAL A 42 -7.68 -17.29 10.41
CA VAL A 42 -8.89 -17.16 9.59
C VAL A 42 -9.10 -15.71 9.17
N ILE A 43 -8.94 -14.76 10.10
CA ILE A 43 -9.07 -13.34 9.79
C ILE A 43 -7.97 -12.88 8.84
N GLY A 44 -6.72 -13.27 9.11
CA GLY A 44 -5.59 -12.99 8.22
C GLY A 44 -5.83 -13.52 6.81
N LEU A 45 -6.35 -14.75 6.66
CA LEU A 45 -6.70 -15.31 5.35
C LEU A 45 -7.84 -14.55 4.68
N LEU A 46 -8.91 -14.21 5.41
CA LEU A 46 -10.06 -13.49 4.87
C LEU A 46 -9.69 -12.07 4.40
N VAL A 47 -8.68 -11.45 5.01
CA VAL A 47 -8.22 -10.09 4.69
C VAL A 47 -7.15 -10.13 3.61
N ASN A 48 -6.14 -11.00 3.75
CA ASN A 48 -4.97 -11.02 2.87
C ASN A 48 -5.20 -11.77 1.55
N LEU A 49 -6.05 -12.80 1.50
CA LEU A 49 -6.32 -13.50 0.22
C LEU A 49 -6.95 -12.58 -0.82
N PRO A 50 -7.97 -11.76 -0.49
CA PRO A 50 -8.46 -10.75 -1.43
C PRO A 50 -7.36 -9.81 -1.88
N LEU A 51 -6.44 -9.37 -0.99
CA LEU A 51 -5.31 -8.47 -1.26
C LEU A 51 -4.35 -8.97 -2.34
N LEU A 52 -4.34 -10.28 -2.61
CA LEU A 52 -3.55 -10.87 -3.70
C LEU A 52 -4.24 -10.77 -5.08
N SER A 53 -5.49 -10.32 -5.15
CA SER A 53 -6.19 -10.12 -6.42
C SER A 53 -5.90 -8.73 -7.01
N GLU A 54 -5.63 -8.67 -8.33
CA GLU A 54 -5.24 -7.45 -9.04
C GLU A 54 -6.39 -6.41 -9.14
N ASP A 55 -7.65 -6.83 -8.97
CA ASP A 55 -8.87 -6.03 -9.22
C ASP A 55 -9.59 -5.55 -7.94
N LEU A 56 -8.88 -5.49 -6.82
CA LEU A 56 -9.49 -5.24 -5.50
C LEU A 56 -10.11 -3.86 -5.34
N LEU A 57 -9.52 -2.86 -6.01
CA LEU A 57 -10.03 -1.50 -6.00
C LEU A 57 -10.82 -1.25 -7.29
N PRO A 58 -12.00 -0.62 -7.18
CA PRO A 58 -12.82 -0.32 -8.35
C PRO A 58 -12.06 0.44 -9.43
N ALA A 59 -12.43 0.24 -10.70
CA ALA A 59 -11.76 0.87 -11.85
C ALA A 59 -11.73 2.42 -11.81
N TRP A 60 -12.62 3.07 -11.06
CA TRP A 60 -12.62 4.52 -10.86
C TRP A 60 -11.48 5.01 -9.93
N CYS A 61 -10.86 4.10 -9.18
CA CYS A 61 -9.81 4.40 -8.24
C CYS A 61 -8.50 4.64 -9.00
N GLY A 62 -8.14 5.89 -9.24
CA GLY A 62 -6.88 6.25 -9.89
C GLY A 62 -5.65 5.83 -9.05
N PRO A 63 -4.45 5.79 -9.64
CA PRO A 63 -3.23 5.32 -8.97
C PRO A 63 -2.96 5.98 -7.61
N GLY A 64 -3.14 7.30 -7.51
CA GLY A 64 -2.93 8.02 -6.25
C GLY A 64 -3.87 7.59 -5.12
N LEU A 65 -5.14 7.31 -5.43
CA LEU A 65 -6.10 6.83 -4.43
C LEU A 65 -5.80 5.38 -4.02
N LYS A 66 -5.33 4.54 -4.96
CA LYS A 66 -4.87 3.17 -4.64
C LYS A 66 -3.70 3.20 -3.65
N THR A 67 -2.71 4.06 -3.89
CA THR A 67 -1.56 4.24 -2.99
C THR A 67 -1.99 4.77 -1.62
N PHE A 68 -2.89 5.75 -1.58
CA PHE A 68 -3.43 6.27 -0.30
C PHE A 68 -4.15 5.21 0.51
N LEU A 69 -4.98 4.38 -0.13
CA LEU A 69 -5.72 3.31 0.54
C LEU A 69 -4.78 2.21 1.05
N ALA A 70 -3.74 1.85 0.29
CA ALA A 70 -2.71 0.91 0.75
C ALA A 70 -1.90 1.45 1.94
N PHE A 71 -1.59 2.76 1.94
CA PHE A 71 -0.96 3.40 3.09
C PHE A 71 -1.86 3.41 4.33
N ALA A 72 -3.14 3.74 4.17
CA ALA A 72 -4.10 3.72 5.27
C ALA A 72 -4.29 2.32 5.84
N ASP A 73 -4.32 1.29 5.00
CA ASP A 73 -4.34 -0.12 5.39
C ASP A 73 -3.13 -0.48 6.28
N GLY A 74 -1.91 -0.12 5.86
CA GLY A 74 -0.70 -0.35 6.66
C GLY A 74 -0.73 0.37 8.02
N LEU A 75 -1.28 1.58 8.09
CA LEU A 75 -1.42 2.30 9.36
C LEU A 75 -2.44 1.62 10.30
N LEU A 76 -3.53 1.08 9.76
CA LEU A 76 -4.52 0.34 10.53
C LEU A 76 -3.95 -0.97 11.08
N ASP A 77 -3.09 -1.66 10.31
CA ASP A 77 -2.46 -2.91 10.72
C ASP A 77 -1.47 -2.75 11.89
N ALA A 78 -0.91 -1.55 12.08
CA ALA A 78 -0.08 -1.23 13.25
C ALA A 78 -0.87 -1.06 14.55
N ILE A 79 -2.18 -0.77 14.48
CA ILE A 79 -3.01 -0.43 15.65
C ILE A 79 -3.02 -1.53 16.71
N PRO A 80 -3.28 -2.82 16.39
CA PRO A 80 -3.31 -3.87 17.41
C PRO A 80 -1.98 -3.95 18.18
N GLY A 81 -0.84 -3.85 17.49
CA GLY A 81 0.48 -3.86 18.12
C GLY A 81 0.66 -2.72 19.11
N ILE A 82 0.34 -1.49 18.71
CA ILE A 82 0.46 -0.29 19.56
C ILE A 82 -0.49 -0.37 20.77
N VAL A 83 -1.73 -0.79 20.56
CA VAL A 83 -2.72 -0.90 21.64
C VAL A 83 -2.28 -1.96 22.65
N VAL A 84 -1.87 -3.14 22.19
CA VAL A 84 -1.39 -4.21 23.08
C VAL A 84 -0.14 -3.77 23.83
N MET A 85 0.77 -3.06 23.16
CA MET A 85 2.00 -2.55 23.77
C MET A 85 1.72 -1.57 24.91
N THR A 86 0.68 -0.73 24.77
CA THR A 86 0.35 0.33 25.73
C THR A 86 -0.62 -0.10 26.82
N THR A 87 -1.47 -1.10 26.56
CA THR A 87 -2.58 -1.48 27.46
C THR A 87 -2.47 -2.88 28.07
N VAL A 88 -1.72 -3.80 27.45
CA VAL A 88 -1.66 -5.21 27.89
C VAL A 88 -0.25 -5.57 28.34
N ASP A 89 0.71 -5.62 27.40
CA ASP A 89 2.10 -5.95 27.68
C ASP A 89 3.02 -5.34 26.61
N LYS A 90 4.04 -4.61 27.08
CA LYS A 90 4.96 -3.87 26.22
C LYS A 90 5.75 -4.77 25.26
N TRP A 91 6.12 -5.97 25.69
CA TRP A 91 6.94 -6.88 24.89
C TRP A 91 6.09 -7.65 23.89
N VAL A 92 4.88 -8.03 24.27
CA VAL A 92 3.93 -8.71 23.37
C VAL A 92 3.53 -7.76 22.23
N GLY A 93 3.11 -6.53 22.56
CA GLY A 93 2.76 -5.54 21.56
C GLY A 93 3.96 -5.11 20.70
N GLY A 94 5.14 -4.95 21.32
CA GLY A 94 6.38 -4.68 20.61
C GLY A 94 6.79 -5.81 19.65
N ALA A 95 6.59 -7.07 20.03
CA ALA A 95 6.85 -8.23 19.18
C ALA A 95 5.87 -8.30 17.99
N LEU A 96 4.58 -8.02 18.22
CA LEU A 96 3.59 -7.91 17.15
C LEU A 96 4.00 -6.87 16.11
N LEU A 97 4.38 -5.67 16.56
CA LEU A 97 4.85 -4.60 15.67
C LEU A 97 6.12 -5.01 14.92
N ALA A 98 7.11 -5.56 15.63
CA ALA A 98 8.38 -5.95 15.03
C ALA A 98 8.23 -7.02 13.94
N VAL A 99 7.35 -8.01 14.14
CA VAL A 99 7.06 -9.05 13.14
C VAL A 99 6.37 -8.45 11.91
N ALA A 100 5.41 -7.55 12.10
CA ALA A 100 4.73 -6.87 11.00
C ALA A 100 5.71 -6.01 10.18
N GLU A 101 6.51 -5.17 10.84
CA GLU A 101 7.43 -4.25 10.18
C GLU A 101 8.61 -4.96 9.49
N ALA A 102 9.03 -6.13 9.99
CA ALA A 102 10.05 -6.95 9.35
C ALA A 102 9.64 -7.42 7.94
N VAL A 103 8.35 -7.46 7.64
CA VAL A 103 7.81 -7.78 6.31
C VAL A 103 7.37 -6.51 5.58
N GLY A 104 6.65 -5.61 6.28
CA GLY A 104 6.07 -4.40 5.72
C GLY A 104 7.11 -3.44 5.15
N VAL A 105 8.16 -3.10 5.92
CA VAL A 105 9.17 -2.13 5.48
C VAL A 105 9.97 -2.63 4.26
N PRO A 106 10.51 -3.87 4.24
CA PRO A 106 11.19 -4.38 3.06
C PRO A 106 10.29 -4.49 1.83
N MET A 107 9.01 -4.87 2.02
CA MET A 107 8.04 -4.93 0.93
C MET A 107 7.79 -3.55 0.32
N ILE A 108 7.52 -2.53 1.14
CA ILE A 108 7.33 -1.15 0.69
C ILE A 108 8.58 -0.68 -0.07
N PHE A 109 9.77 -0.92 0.47
CA PHE A 109 11.02 -0.57 -0.19
C PHE A 109 11.17 -1.26 -1.55
N ALA A 110 10.84 -2.55 -1.65
CA ALA A 110 10.91 -3.30 -2.90
C ALA A 110 9.94 -2.75 -3.96
N VAL A 111 8.71 -2.37 -3.56
CA VAL A 111 7.72 -1.75 -4.45
C VAL A 111 8.22 -0.40 -4.95
N LEU A 112 8.72 0.46 -4.05
CA LEU A 112 9.28 1.77 -4.43
C LEU A 112 10.48 1.62 -5.38
N ALA A 113 11.38 0.67 -5.11
CA ALA A 113 12.49 0.37 -6.01
C ALA A 113 12.00 -0.16 -7.37
N GLY A 114 10.90 -0.93 -7.39
CA GLY A 114 10.23 -1.37 -8.61
C GLY A 114 9.68 -0.20 -9.43
N TRP A 115 9.03 0.77 -8.78
CA TRP A 115 8.53 1.99 -9.43
C TRP A 115 9.65 2.82 -10.03
N VAL A 116 10.72 3.10 -9.26
CA VAL A 116 11.88 3.86 -9.78
C VAL A 116 12.47 3.20 -11.03
N ARG A 117 12.66 1.88 -10.99
CA ARG A 117 13.19 1.13 -12.15
C ARG A 117 12.23 1.12 -13.34
N SER A 118 10.93 1.18 -13.09
CA SER A 118 9.91 1.27 -14.15
C SER A 118 9.98 2.63 -14.83
N ASP A 119 10.03 3.69 -14.03
CA ASP A 119 10.10 5.08 -14.52
C ASP A 119 11.38 5.30 -15.35
N GLU A 120 12.53 4.77 -14.93
CA GLU A 120 13.78 4.82 -15.70
C GLU A 120 13.64 4.20 -17.11
N ARG A 121 12.91 3.08 -17.21
CA ARG A 121 12.69 2.40 -18.50
C ARG A 121 11.74 3.18 -19.39
N GLU A 122 10.69 3.75 -18.80
CA GLU A 122 9.72 4.57 -19.53
C GLU A 122 10.37 5.85 -20.05
N ALA A 123 11.15 6.53 -19.20
CA ALA A 123 11.93 7.71 -19.59
C ALA A 123 12.90 7.38 -20.73
N ALA A 124 13.69 6.31 -20.62
CA ALA A 124 14.61 5.91 -21.69
C ALA A 124 13.90 5.57 -23.02
N ALA A 125 12.69 4.99 -22.97
CA ALA A 125 11.91 4.70 -24.16
C ALA A 125 11.34 5.98 -24.81
N VAL A 126 10.92 6.95 -23.99
CA VAL A 126 10.48 8.27 -24.45
C VAL A 126 11.65 9.03 -25.08
N ASP A 127 12.81 9.07 -24.41
CA ASP A 127 14.02 9.72 -24.92
C ASP A 127 14.44 9.13 -26.26
N ALA A 128 14.53 7.79 -26.37
CA ALA A 128 14.88 7.12 -27.63
C ALA A 128 13.89 7.41 -28.77
N ARG A 129 12.59 7.55 -28.45
CA ARG A 129 11.57 7.94 -29.44
C ARG A 129 11.76 9.38 -29.89
N LEU A 130 12.04 10.29 -28.98
CA LEU A 130 12.27 11.71 -29.27
C LEU A 130 13.54 11.88 -30.13
N ASP A 131 14.63 11.19 -29.78
CA ASP A 131 15.87 11.19 -30.55
C ASP A 131 15.65 10.71 -32.00
N ALA A 132 14.86 9.65 -32.18
CA ALA A 132 14.54 9.11 -33.51
C ALA A 132 13.70 10.10 -34.35
N GLN A 133 12.76 10.81 -33.71
CA GLN A 133 11.95 11.83 -34.36
C GLN A 133 12.80 13.06 -34.73
N GLU A 134 13.72 13.49 -33.86
CA GLU A 134 14.66 14.58 -34.14
C GLU A 134 15.58 14.22 -35.32
N ALA A 135 16.12 13.00 -35.34
CA ALA A 135 16.94 12.50 -36.44
C ALA A 135 16.17 12.41 -37.78
N SER A 136 14.84 12.18 -37.73
CA SER A 136 13.98 12.17 -38.92
C SER A 136 13.69 13.57 -39.49
N GLY A 137 14.13 14.64 -38.80
CA GLY A 137 13.98 16.02 -39.25
C GLY A 137 12.64 16.66 -38.90
N ASP A 138 11.90 16.11 -37.94
CA ASP A 138 10.65 16.71 -37.46
C ASP A 138 10.92 18.01 -36.70
N ARG A 139 10.66 19.15 -37.36
CA ARG A 139 10.89 20.51 -36.83
C ARG A 139 10.03 20.84 -35.60
N GLY A 140 9.01 20.03 -35.29
CA GLY A 140 8.19 20.20 -34.09
C GLY A 140 8.97 20.05 -32.78
N LEU A 141 10.07 19.28 -32.77
CA LEU A 141 10.87 18.98 -31.58
C LEU A 141 11.90 20.05 -31.23
N THR A 142 12.40 20.78 -32.22
CA THR A 142 13.39 21.85 -32.02
C THR A 142 12.75 23.19 -31.67
N THR A 143 11.43 23.30 -31.83
CA THR A 143 10.66 24.47 -31.44
C THR A 143 10.21 24.29 -29.99
N PRO A 144 10.55 25.20 -29.06
CA PRO A 144 10.06 25.11 -27.69
C PRO A 144 8.54 24.93 -27.64
N TRP A 145 8.05 24.01 -26.80
CA TRP A 145 6.64 23.58 -26.82
C TRP A 145 5.63 24.74 -26.74
N TRP A 146 5.96 25.80 -26.01
CA TRP A 146 5.12 26.99 -25.85
C TRP A 146 5.07 27.92 -27.09
N LEU A 147 5.94 27.71 -28.08
CA LEU A 147 5.91 28.37 -29.39
C LEU A 147 5.19 27.52 -30.45
N ALA A 148 5.16 26.20 -30.27
CA ALA A 148 4.42 25.28 -31.12
C ALA A 148 2.93 25.13 -30.69
N ASP A 149 2.59 25.56 -29.47
CA ASP A 149 1.24 25.50 -28.91
C ASP A 149 0.30 26.56 -29.58
N PRO A 150 -0.76 26.13 -30.30
CA PRO A 150 -1.67 27.02 -31.01
C PRO A 150 -2.57 27.86 -30.10
N ASP A 151 -2.78 27.46 -28.84
CA ASP A 151 -3.57 28.24 -27.88
C ASP A 151 -2.73 29.38 -27.27
N LEU A 152 -1.43 29.17 -27.08
CA LEU A 152 -0.50 30.21 -26.64
C LEU A 152 -0.15 31.20 -27.76
N ALA A 153 -0.07 30.74 -29.01
CA ALA A 153 0.14 31.62 -30.16
C ALA A 153 -1.00 32.65 -30.28
N ARG A 154 -2.25 32.22 -30.12
CA ARG A 154 -3.44 33.07 -30.24
C ARG A 154 -3.48 34.21 -29.21
N ARG A 155 -2.94 33.99 -28.01
CA ARG A 155 -2.89 34.99 -26.92
C ARG A 155 -1.83 36.08 -27.09
N ARG A 156 -0.89 35.94 -28.04
CA ARG A 156 0.15 36.95 -28.30
C ARG A 156 -0.25 37.94 -29.40
N GLU A 157 -1.30 37.63 -30.15
CA GLU A 157 -1.80 38.45 -31.26
C GLU A 157 -2.89 39.44 -30.80
N GLU A 158 -3.35 39.34 -29.55
CA GLU A 158 -4.23 40.28 -28.85
C GLU A 158 -3.44 41.32 -28.04
#